data_AF-A0A1V9ZHG2-F1
#
_entry.id   AF-A0A1V9ZHG2-F1
#
_cell.length_a   1.000
_cell.length_b   1.000
_cell.length_c   1.000
_cell.angle_alpha   90.00
_cell.angle_beta   90.00
_cell.angle_gamma   90.00
#
_symmetry.space_group_name_H-M   'P 1'
#
loop_
_entity.id
_entity.type
_entity.pdbx_description
1 polymer ?
#
loop_
_entity_poly.entity_id
_entity_poly.type
_entity_poly.pdbx_seq_one_letter_code
_entity_poly.pdbx_strand_id
1 'polypeptide(L)'
;MANDYFWAGFNTTGGYAFLANFYNHQLFINSNEDLLLDSDFYIDYSQSYNNSVSTIFWAPSAAKRALHNPNVITIVSAITGFRAMDACKLPWMFTQYCWLDFNQIWSLASTNRREQRYQNMSSNAAMYVEAGLRNIRDWKSWDNCWGTSFNIGINNYLKTSSQGQAWLYAIKTNTNSQMRCHNGNHIIYNILICSLTYSLLLSRIPHSFHPTQQTLMLMYWLFASDLWAVSTNLCLIGGMSPIRSSSNFAFNNISSKDILIQKSNIGKSSIGWICSIEKSTRSIQIIL
;
A
#
# COMPACT_ATOMS: atom_id res chain seq x y z
N MET A 1 3.97 -43.73 4.08
CA MET A 1 3.12 -42.62 4.58
C MET A 1 3.06 -41.58 3.47
N ALA A 2 1.87 -41.24 2.97
CA ALA A 2 1.70 -40.45 1.74
C ALA A 2 1.56 -38.93 1.98
N ASN A 3 1.33 -38.51 3.23
CA ASN A 3 1.31 -37.10 3.63
C ASN A 3 1.84 -36.96 5.08
N ASP A 4 2.29 -35.75 5.42
CA ASP A 4 2.84 -35.39 6.75
C ASP A 4 1.76 -34.95 7.75
N TYR A 5 0.48 -34.97 7.34
CA TYR A 5 -0.66 -34.46 8.10
C TYR A 5 -1.41 -35.54 8.89
N PHE A 6 -0.95 -36.80 8.84
CA PHE A 6 -1.60 -37.95 9.49
C PHE A 6 -3.09 -38.11 9.15
N TRP A 7 -3.51 -37.54 8.02
CA TRP A 7 -4.89 -37.62 7.53
C TRP A 7 -4.95 -38.65 6.41
N ALA A 8 -5.60 -39.78 6.70
CA ALA A 8 -5.75 -40.88 5.75
C ALA A 8 -6.47 -40.40 4.48
N GLY A 9 -5.87 -40.67 3.31
CA GLY A 9 -6.44 -40.27 2.02
C GLY A 9 -6.31 -38.79 1.66
N PHE A 10 -5.70 -37.95 2.51
CA PHE A 10 -5.49 -36.55 2.16
C PHE A 10 -4.53 -36.42 0.98
N ASN A 11 -5.02 -35.75 -0.07
CA ASN A 11 -4.30 -35.44 -1.28
C ASN A 11 -4.32 -33.92 -1.53
N THR A 12 -3.31 -33.43 -2.25
CA THR A 12 -3.21 -32.01 -2.63
C THR A 12 -4.17 -31.64 -3.76
N THR A 13 -4.64 -32.62 -4.54
CA THR A 13 -5.50 -32.41 -5.69
C THR A 13 -6.98 -32.30 -5.35
N GLY A 14 -7.44 -32.85 -4.23
CA GLY A 14 -8.84 -32.86 -3.81
C GLY A 14 -9.04 -32.38 -2.38
N GLY A 15 -8.43 -33.05 -1.39
CA GLY A 15 -8.56 -32.73 0.03
C GLY A 15 -8.09 -31.32 0.37
N TYR A 16 -6.96 -30.88 -0.20
CA TYR A 16 -6.48 -29.51 -0.01
C TYR A 16 -7.42 -28.47 -0.63
N ALA A 17 -7.96 -28.71 -1.83
CA ALA A 17 -8.89 -27.80 -2.47
C ALA A 17 -10.25 -27.73 -1.77
N PHE A 18 -10.73 -28.87 -1.24
CA PHE A 18 -11.93 -28.91 -0.40
C PHE A 18 -11.77 -27.99 0.81
N LEU A 19 -10.65 -28.12 1.54
CA LEU A 19 -10.36 -27.23 2.65
C LEU A 19 -10.27 -25.76 2.22
N ALA A 20 -9.60 -25.47 1.11
CA ALA A 20 -9.48 -24.10 0.63
C ALA A 20 -10.86 -23.47 0.32
N ASN A 21 -11.75 -24.21 -0.34
CA ASN A 21 -13.10 -23.74 -0.65
C ASN A 21 -13.98 -23.61 0.60
N PHE A 22 -13.88 -24.59 1.50
CA PHE A 22 -14.53 -24.55 2.80
C PHE A 22 -14.18 -23.26 3.56
N TYR A 23 -12.89 -22.97 3.74
CA TYR A 23 -12.45 -21.75 4.41
C TYR A 23 -12.81 -20.48 3.63
N ASN A 24 -12.71 -20.47 2.30
CA ASN A 24 -13.10 -19.30 1.49
C ASN A 24 -14.60 -18.98 1.64
N HIS A 25 -15.43 -20.00 1.80
CA HIS A 25 -16.86 -19.85 2.08
C HIS A 25 -17.10 -19.32 3.50
N GLN A 26 -16.45 -19.90 4.51
CA GLN A 26 -16.61 -19.43 5.90
C GLN A 26 -16.08 -18.01 6.10
N LEU A 27 -14.96 -17.64 5.49
CA LEU A 27 -14.43 -16.26 5.47
C LEU A 27 -15.33 -15.26 4.71
N PHE A 28 -16.35 -15.74 3.99
CA PHE A 28 -17.37 -14.88 3.40
C PHE A 28 -18.50 -14.58 4.38
N ILE A 29 -18.87 -15.53 5.22
CA ILE A 29 -20.05 -15.49 6.09
C ILE A 29 -19.69 -15.01 7.49
N ASN A 30 -18.62 -15.56 8.06
CA ASN A 30 -18.23 -15.35 9.44
C ASN A 30 -16.85 -14.67 9.52
N SER A 31 -16.69 -13.82 10.54
CA SER A 31 -15.44 -13.09 10.77
C SER A 31 -14.54 -13.75 11.83
N ASN A 32 -15.12 -14.61 12.67
CA ASN A 32 -14.43 -15.42 13.67
C ASN A 32 -15.36 -16.55 14.14
N GLU A 33 -15.00 -17.81 13.91
CA GLU A 33 -15.78 -18.98 14.31
C GLU A 33 -14.87 -20.20 14.43
N ASP A 34 -15.11 -21.04 15.43
CA ASP A 34 -14.48 -22.35 15.56
C ASP A 34 -15.23 -23.36 14.68
N LEU A 35 -14.53 -23.92 13.70
CA LEU A 35 -15.14 -24.77 12.68
C LEU A 35 -14.83 -26.25 12.95
N LEU A 36 -15.87 -27.07 13.02
CA LEU A 36 -15.75 -28.54 13.12
C LEU A 36 -15.71 -29.14 11.71
N LEU A 37 -14.50 -29.50 11.26
CA LEU A 37 -14.23 -29.99 9.90
C LEU A 37 -14.93 -31.30 9.54
N ASP A 38 -15.34 -32.07 10.55
CA ASP A 38 -16.02 -33.37 10.46
C ASP A 38 -17.55 -33.26 10.48
N SER A 39 -18.10 -32.05 10.57
CA SER A 39 -19.54 -31.83 10.54
C SER A 39 -20.11 -31.99 9.13
N ASP A 40 -21.17 -32.79 9.00
CA ASP A 40 -21.92 -32.98 7.77
C ASP A 40 -22.54 -31.66 7.23
N PHE A 41 -22.65 -30.63 8.07
CA PHE A 41 -23.14 -29.31 7.67
C PHE A 41 -22.24 -28.64 6.62
N TYR A 42 -20.96 -28.99 6.57
CA TYR A 42 -19.97 -28.32 5.72
C TYR A 42 -19.62 -29.10 4.45
N ILE A 43 -20.43 -30.10 4.08
CA ILE A 43 -20.26 -30.84 2.83
C ILE A 43 -20.44 -29.89 1.65
N ASP A 44 -19.46 -29.91 0.73
CA ASP A 44 -19.50 -29.12 -0.49
C ASP A 44 -20.06 -29.96 -1.65
N TYR A 45 -21.27 -29.61 -2.09
CA TYR A 45 -21.95 -30.23 -3.23
C TYR A 45 -21.70 -29.50 -4.56
N SER A 46 -20.93 -28.41 -4.56
CA SER A 46 -20.74 -27.57 -5.76
C SER A 46 -19.77 -28.17 -6.78
N GLN A 47 -18.89 -29.08 -6.36
CA GLN A 47 -17.98 -29.79 -7.26
C GLN A 47 -17.53 -31.15 -6.70
N SER A 48 -16.98 -32.00 -7.59
CA SER A 48 -16.34 -33.26 -7.20
C SER A 48 -14.85 -33.06 -6.90
N TYR A 49 -14.42 -33.52 -5.73
CA TYR A 49 -13.01 -33.50 -5.28
C TYR A 49 -12.22 -34.77 -5.61
N ASN A 50 -12.81 -35.70 -6.38
CA ASN A 50 -12.16 -36.94 -6.82
C ASN A 50 -11.39 -36.79 -8.15
N ASN A 51 -11.34 -35.57 -8.70
CA ASN A 51 -10.67 -35.31 -9.97
C ASN A 51 -9.16 -35.12 -9.79
N SER A 52 -8.39 -35.29 -10.87
CA SER A 52 -6.94 -35.04 -10.89
C SER A 52 -6.59 -33.57 -10.62
N VAL A 53 -7.52 -32.65 -10.89
CA VAL A 53 -7.43 -31.22 -10.57
C VAL A 53 -8.82 -30.76 -10.10
N SER A 54 -8.88 -30.10 -8.94
CA SER A 54 -10.09 -29.41 -8.45
C SER A 54 -9.84 -27.91 -8.34
N THR A 55 -10.91 -27.12 -8.47
CA THR A 55 -10.80 -25.66 -8.56
C THR A 55 -10.98 -25.04 -7.19
N ILE A 56 -10.17 -24.02 -6.89
CA ILE A 56 -10.33 -23.19 -5.68
C ILE A 56 -11.06 -21.91 -6.08
N PHE A 57 -12.21 -21.66 -5.47
CA PHE A 57 -13.02 -20.46 -5.64
C PHE A 57 -12.76 -19.47 -4.52
N TRP A 58 -12.54 -18.21 -4.87
CA TRP A 58 -12.44 -17.11 -3.91
C TRP A 58 -13.29 -15.93 -4.38
N ALA A 59 -13.91 -15.22 -3.43
CA ALA A 59 -14.69 -14.03 -3.75
C ALA A 59 -13.77 -12.91 -4.29
N PRO A 60 -14.10 -12.24 -5.41
CA PRO A 60 -13.32 -11.10 -5.91
C PRO A 60 -13.18 -9.97 -4.87
N SER A 61 -14.14 -9.85 -3.95
CA SER A 61 -14.13 -8.87 -2.86
C SER A 61 -13.38 -9.32 -1.61
N ALA A 62 -12.83 -10.53 -1.55
CA ALA A 62 -12.19 -11.09 -0.35
C ALA A 62 -11.05 -10.21 0.17
N ALA A 63 -10.15 -9.76 -0.72
CA ALA A 63 -9.05 -8.87 -0.34
C ALA A 63 -9.55 -7.53 0.22
N LYS A 64 -10.62 -6.97 -0.37
CA LYS A 64 -11.22 -5.72 0.10
C LYS A 64 -11.91 -5.90 1.45
N ARG A 65 -12.60 -7.01 1.69
CA ARG A 65 -13.19 -7.34 3.01
C ARG A 65 -12.10 -7.48 4.06
N ALA A 66 -11.02 -8.20 3.77
CA ALA A 66 -9.88 -8.33 4.67
C ALA A 66 -9.24 -6.96 5.00
N LEU A 67 -9.08 -6.10 4.00
CA LEU A 67 -8.54 -4.74 4.18
C LEU A 67 -9.42 -3.86 5.08
N HIS A 68 -10.74 -4.01 5.03
CA HIS A 68 -11.68 -3.26 5.85
C HIS A 68 -12.07 -3.97 7.16
N ASN A 69 -11.50 -5.14 7.44
CA ASN A 69 -11.74 -5.84 8.69
C ASN A 69 -10.84 -5.27 9.80
N PRO A 70 -11.40 -4.65 10.86
CA PRO A 70 -10.62 -4.04 11.93
C PRO A 70 -9.80 -5.04 12.75
N ASN A 71 -10.17 -6.33 12.72
CA ASN A 71 -9.43 -7.40 13.39
C ASN A 71 -8.20 -7.85 12.59
N VAL A 72 -8.15 -7.56 11.28
CA VAL A 72 -7.05 -7.92 10.39
C VAL A 72 -6.06 -6.76 10.22
N ILE A 73 -6.58 -5.56 9.96
CA ILE A 73 -5.77 -4.34 9.81
C ILE A 73 -5.80 -3.56 11.11
N THR A 74 -4.89 -3.90 12.01
CA THR A 74 -4.62 -3.19 13.25
C THR A 74 -3.48 -2.18 13.06
N ILE A 75 -3.31 -1.25 14.01
CA ILE A 75 -2.16 -0.34 13.98
C ILE A 75 -0.82 -1.10 14.00
N VAL A 76 -0.76 -2.23 14.72
CA VAL A 76 0.45 -3.07 14.82
C VAL A 76 0.76 -3.75 13.49
N SER A 77 -0.26 -4.29 12.80
CA SER A 77 -0.06 -4.89 11.48
C SER A 77 0.27 -3.84 10.42
N ALA A 78 -0.30 -2.63 10.52
CA ALA A 78 0.07 -1.49 9.66
C ALA A 78 1.55 -1.09 9.86
N ILE A 79 2.02 -0.91 11.11
CA ILE A 79 3.42 -0.57 11.42
C ILE A 79 4.37 -1.65 10.89
N THR A 80 4.02 -2.92 11.11
CA THR A 80 4.80 -4.07 10.58
C THR A 80 4.85 -4.02 9.06
N GLY A 81 3.72 -3.74 8.40
CA GLY A 81 3.63 -3.57 6.96
C GLY A 81 4.50 -2.43 6.43
N PHE A 82 4.45 -1.24 7.05
CA PHE A 82 5.31 -0.11 6.68
C PHE A 82 6.81 -0.44 6.79
N ARG A 83 7.21 -1.17 7.83
CA ARG A 83 8.62 -1.57 8.04
C ARG A 83 9.08 -2.69 7.12
N ALA A 84 8.16 -3.51 6.63
CA ALA A 84 8.43 -4.55 5.64
C ALA A 84 8.35 -4.03 4.18
N MET A 85 7.70 -2.89 3.97
CA MET A 85 7.53 -2.29 2.65
C MET A 85 8.87 -1.79 2.09
N ASP A 86 9.05 -1.95 0.78
CA ASP A 86 10.13 -1.29 0.05
C ASP A 86 9.96 0.24 0.11
N ALA A 87 11.01 0.93 0.56
CA ALA A 87 11.03 2.39 0.73
C ALA A 87 10.62 3.14 -0.55
N CYS A 88 10.94 2.59 -1.72
CA CYS A 88 10.57 3.18 -3.01
C CYS A 88 9.06 3.23 -3.24
N LYS A 89 8.27 2.43 -2.50
CA LYS A 89 6.80 2.34 -2.63
C LYS A 89 6.03 3.33 -1.76
N LEU A 90 6.67 3.96 -0.78
CA LEU A 90 5.98 4.85 0.16
C LEU A 90 5.28 6.05 -0.51
N PRO A 91 5.88 6.76 -1.47
CA PRO A 91 5.19 7.88 -2.12
C PRO A 91 4.02 7.44 -3.02
N TRP A 92 3.96 6.15 -3.34
CA TRP A 92 2.89 5.54 -4.13
C TRP A 92 1.67 5.13 -3.32
N MET A 93 1.71 5.26 -1.99
CA MET A 93 0.58 4.95 -1.15
C MET A 93 -0.62 5.81 -1.51
N PHE A 94 -1.79 5.18 -1.65
CA PHE A 94 -3.04 5.82 -2.04
C PHE A 94 -3.64 6.64 -0.88
N THR A 95 -2.87 7.61 -0.42
CA THR A 95 -3.26 8.58 0.59
C THR A 95 -2.89 9.97 0.09
N GLN A 96 -3.75 10.92 0.44
CA GLN A 96 -3.48 12.32 0.20
C GLN A 96 -2.86 12.90 1.45
N TYR A 97 -1.54 13.09 1.43
CA TYR A 97 -0.87 13.75 2.54
C TYR A 97 -1.35 15.20 2.68
N CYS A 98 -1.59 15.60 3.92
CA CYS A 98 -1.92 16.97 4.29
C CYS A 98 -0.73 17.64 4.97
N TRP A 99 0.01 16.88 5.76
CA TRP A 99 1.08 17.38 6.60
C TRP A 99 2.33 16.56 6.34
N LEU A 100 3.47 17.23 6.34
CA LEU A 100 4.76 16.55 6.33
C LEU A 100 5.02 15.92 7.69
N ASP A 101 4.71 16.65 8.78
CA ASP A 101 5.05 16.30 10.15
C ASP A 101 3.84 16.17 11.09
N PHE A 102 3.99 15.40 12.16
CA PHE A 102 2.92 15.19 13.15
C PHE A 102 2.56 16.46 13.95
N ASN A 103 3.49 17.41 14.07
CA ASN A 103 3.25 18.67 14.78
C ASN A 103 2.49 19.70 13.91
N GLN A 104 2.14 19.34 12.67
CA GLN A 104 1.37 20.18 11.75
C GLN A 104 2.05 21.53 11.47
N ILE A 105 3.38 21.54 11.34
CA ILE A 105 4.16 22.74 11.04
C ILE A 105 4.19 22.97 9.52
N TRP A 106 4.39 21.90 8.75
CA TRP A 106 4.58 21.99 7.30
C TRP A 106 3.41 21.37 6.56
N SER A 107 2.51 22.24 6.10
CA SER A 107 1.35 21.87 5.30
C SER A 107 1.74 21.53 3.86
N LEU A 108 1.27 20.39 3.38
CA LEU A 108 1.37 19.90 1.99
C LEU A 108 0.03 20.05 1.24
N ALA A 109 -0.98 20.66 1.87
CA ALA A 109 -2.27 20.87 1.24
C ALA A 109 -2.15 21.84 0.05
N SER A 110 -2.52 21.37 -1.14
CA SER A 110 -2.51 22.20 -2.35
C SER A 110 -3.44 23.41 -2.29
N THR A 111 -4.54 23.34 -1.52
CA THR A 111 -5.52 24.44 -1.37
C THR A 111 -5.92 24.67 0.08
N ASN A 112 -6.34 25.90 0.41
CA ASN A 112 -6.88 26.25 1.73
C ASN A 112 -8.09 25.39 2.12
N ARG A 113 -8.99 25.12 1.16
CA ARG A 113 -10.17 24.26 1.41
C ARG A 113 -9.76 22.84 1.81
N ARG A 114 -8.71 22.31 1.18
CA ARG A 114 -8.16 20.99 1.50
C ARG A 114 -7.56 20.97 2.90
N GLU A 115 -6.79 22.00 3.26
CA GLU A 115 -6.21 22.16 4.60
C GLU A 115 -7.27 22.22 5.70
N GLN A 116 -8.32 23.03 5.52
CA GLN A 116 -9.44 23.13 6.45
C GLN A 116 -10.14 21.78 6.69
N ARG A 117 -10.36 21.00 5.63
CA ARG A 117 -10.96 19.66 5.75
C ARG A 117 -10.15 18.74 6.66
N TYR A 118 -8.83 18.83 6.62
CA TYR A 118 -7.95 17.92 7.36
C TYR A 118 -7.75 18.30 8.83
N GLN A 119 -8.08 19.53 9.25
CA GLN A 119 -8.08 19.90 10.66
C GLN A 119 -8.99 19.00 11.50
N ASN A 120 -10.10 18.53 10.91
CA ASN A 120 -11.05 17.61 11.55
C ASN A 120 -10.64 16.13 11.47
N MET A 121 -9.49 15.82 10.90
CA MET A 121 -9.02 14.44 10.67
C MET A 121 -7.66 14.16 11.33
N SER A 122 -7.24 14.99 12.30
CA SER A 122 -5.90 14.92 12.92
C SER A 122 -5.53 13.57 13.54
N SER A 123 -6.53 12.75 13.91
CA SER A 123 -6.31 11.37 14.38
C SER A 123 -5.90 10.39 13.28
N ASN A 124 -6.03 10.76 12.00
CA ASN A 124 -5.69 9.91 10.87
C ASN A 124 -4.20 10.05 10.51
N ALA A 125 -3.39 9.11 11.01
CA ALA A 125 -1.95 9.06 10.74
C ALA A 125 -1.60 8.96 9.24
N ALA A 126 -2.52 8.47 8.38
CA ALA A 126 -2.26 8.32 6.94
C ALA A 126 -2.13 9.66 6.20
N MET A 127 -2.54 10.77 6.82
CA MET A 127 -2.41 12.11 6.24
C MET A 127 -1.02 12.73 6.47
N TYR A 128 -0.17 12.07 7.25
CA TYR A 128 1.14 12.56 7.65
C TYR A 128 2.23 11.77 6.94
N VAL A 129 3.10 12.44 6.19
CA VAL A 129 4.24 11.79 5.53
C VAL A 129 5.20 11.19 6.56
N GLU A 130 5.37 11.86 7.70
CA GLU A 130 6.18 11.42 8.84
C GLU A 130 5.82 10.01 9.33
N ALA A 131 4.54 9.62 9.29
CA ALA A 131 4.11 8.28 9.70
C ALA A 131 4.79 7.19 8.88
N GLY A 132 4.88 7.39 7.56
CA GLY A 132 5.59 6.51 6.67
C GLY A 132 7.11 6.60 6.86
N LEU A 133 7.68 7.82 6.83
CA LEU A 133 9.13 8.03 6.88
C LEU A 133 9.77 7.47 8.16
N ARG A 134 9.11 7.57 9.31
CA ARG A 134 9.58 7.00 10.58
C ARG A 134 9.63 5.46 10.59
N ASN A 135 8.93 4.81 9.67
CA ASN A 135 8.82 3.37 9.56
C ASN A 135 9.54 2.78 8.33
N ILE A 136 10.20 3.60 7.52
CA ILE A 136 11.07 3.08 6.46
C ILE A 136 12.26 2.36 7.08
N ARG A 137 12.58 1.16 6.58
CA ARG A 137 13.74 0.38 7.04
C ARG A 137 15.06 0.82 6.42
N ASP A 138 15.05 1.17 5.13
CA ASP A 138 16.25 1.42 4.35
C ASP A 138 16.22 2.82 3.73
N TRP A 139 16.88 3.77 4.41
CA TRP A 139 17.07 5.13 3.91
C TRP A 139 17.95 5.20 2.66
N LYS A 140 18.82 4.21 2.41
CA LYS A 140 19.62 4.15 1.18
C LYS A 140 18.74 3.82 -0.02
N SER A 141 17.82 2.85 0.13
CA SER A 141 16.80 2.55 -0.90
C SER A 141 15.89 3.75 -1.15
N TRP A 142 15.45 4.44 -0.08
CA TRP A 142 14.72 5.71 -0.21
C TRP A 142 15.51 6.76 -1.01
N ASP A 143 16.76 7.02 -0.63
CA ASP A 143 17.59 8.04 -1.26
C ASP A 143 17.88 7.69 -2.74
N ASN A 144 18.02 6.41 -3.08
CA ASN A 144 18.18 5.95 -4.47
C ASN A 144 16.96 6.25 -5.35
N CYS A 145 15.74 6.11 -4.81
CA CYS A 145 14.50 6.28 -5.57
C CYS A 145 13.97 7.72 -5.54
N TRP A 146 14.09 8.39 -4.40
CA TRP A 146 13.41 9.65 -4.11
C TRP A 146 14.33 10.73 -3.55
N GLY A 147 15.61 10.44 -3.28
CA GLY A 147 16.52 11.37 -2.62
C GLY A 147 16.61 12.72 -3.32
N THR A 148 16.75 12.73 -4.65
CA THR A 148 16.81 13.98 -5.44
C THR A 148 15.50 14.77 -5.36
N SER A 149 14.37 14.13 -5.64
CA SER A 149 13.04 14.74 -5.59
C SER A 149 12.68 15.26 -4.21
N PHE A 150 12.95 14.47 -3.17
CA PHE A 150 12.71 14.82 -1.79
C PHE A 150 13.64 15.96 -1.34
N ASN A 151 14.88 16.00 -1.85
CA ASN A 151 15.80 17.09 -1.55
C ASN A 151 15.32 18.41 -2.17
N ILE A 152 14.92 18.39 -3.45
CA ILE A 152 14.41 19.57 -4.16
C ILE A 152 13.11 20.07 -3.53
N GLY A 153 12.13 19.18 -3.37
CA GLY A 153 10.80 19.56 -2.89
C GLY A 153 10.76 19.91 -1.40
N ILE A 154 11.47 19.15 -0.55
CA ILE A 154 11.29 19.21 0.91
C ILE A 154 12.57 19.66 1.61
N ASN A 155 13.69 18.95 1.45
CA ASN A 155 14.86 19.21 2.30
C ASN A 155 15.44 20.61 2.13
N ASN A 156 15.48 21.13 0.89
CA ASN A 156 16.03 22.45 0.62
C ASN A 156 15.29 23.54 1.41
N TYR A 157 13.96 23.45 1.48
CA TYR A 157 13.15 24.36 2.30
C TYR A 157 13.38 24.11 3.79
N LEU A 158 13.33 22.86 4.26
CA LEU A 158 13.48 22.56 5.69
C LEU A 158 14.84 22.97 6.25
N LYS A 159 15.90 22.87 5.46
CA LYS A 159 17.25 23.31 5.84
C LYS A 159 17.36 24.81 6.12
N THR A 160 16.41 25.63 5.66
CA THR A 160 16.40 27.08 5.95
C THR A 160 16.05 27.40 7.41
N SER A 161 15.49 26.44 8.15
CA SER A 161 15.07 26.61 9.56
C SER A 161 15.80 25.62 10.47
N SER A 162 16.11 26.03 11.70
CA SER A 162 16.69 25.14 12.72
C SER A 162 15.76 23.97 13.05
N GLN A 163 14.46 24.22 13.11
CA GLN A 163 13.44 23.21 13.36
C GLN A 163 13.37 22.14 12.26
N GLY A 164 13.44 22.56 10.99
CA GLY A 164 13.45 21.64 9.85
C GLY A 164 14.72 20.78 9.81
N GLN A 165 15.89 21.34 10.12
CA GLN A 165 17.14 20.57 10.25
C GLN A 165 17.05 19.53 11.37
N ALA A 166 16.51 19.90 12.53
CA ALA A 166 16.32 18.98 13.66
C ALA A 166 15.35 17.84 13.30
N TRP A 167 14.24 18.15 12.60
CA TRP A 167 13.29 17.13 12.14
C TRP A 167 13.93 16.18 11.12
N LEU A 168 14.66 16.70 10.13
CA LEU A 168 15.38 15.87 9.15
C LEU A 168 16.39 14.92 9.79
N TYR A 169 17.09 15.39 10.83
CA TYR A 169 17.99 14.53 11.60
C TYR A 169 17.20 13.46 12.36
N ALA A 170 16.14 13.85 13.07
CA ALA A 170 15.35 12.95 13.91
C ALA A 170 14.67 11.83 13.11
N ILE A 171 14.13 12.10 11.91
CA ILE A 171 13.49 11.05 11.10
C ILE A 171 14.49 10.00 10.59
N LYS A 172 15.73 10.41 10.30
CA LYS A 172 16.77 9.52 9.76
C LYS A 172 17.47 8.70 10.85
N THR A 173 17.61 9.28 12.04
CA THR A 173 18.29 8.61 13.18
C THR A 173 17.33 7.84 14.09
N ASN A 174 16.02 7.89 13.81
CA ASN A 174 15.01 7.17 14.59
C ASN A 174 15.32 5.68 14.65
N THR A 175 15.59 5.14 15.84
CA THR A 175 15.89 3.72 16.07
C THR A 175 14.76 2.78 15.68
N ASN A 176 13.53 3.30 15.54
CA ASN A 176 12.38 2.54 15.01
C ASN A 176 12.48 2.22 13.51
N SER A 177 13.28 2.95 12.75
CA SER A 177 13.61 2.62 11.36
C SER A 177 14.55 1.41 11.27
N GLN A 178 15.23 1.05 12.35
CA GLN A 178 16.15 -0.09 12.44
C GLN A 178 15.45 -1.27 13.10
N MET A 179 14.50 -1.94 12.42
CA MET A 179 13.98 -3.23 12.92
C MET A 179 14.81 -4.41 12.41
N ARG A 180 15.31 -5.21 13.36
CA ARG A 180 15.81 -6.58 13.14
C ARG A 180 14.74 -7.38 12.41
N CYS A 181 15.16 -8.11 11.38
CA CYS A 181 14.29 -8.97 10.57
C CYS A 181 13.39 -9.84 11.45
N HIS A 182 12.09 -9.53 11.49
CA HIS A 182 11.10 -10.50 11.91
C HIS A 182 10.70 -11.28 10.65
N ASN A 183 10.86 -12.60 10.71
CA ASN A 183 10.44 -13.49 9.63
C ASN A 183 8.96 -13.26 9.33
N GLY A 184 8.63 -13.18 8.04
CA GLY A 184 7.34 -12.72 7.56
C GLY A 184 6.14 -13.44 8.18
N ASN A 185 5.06 -12.70 8.37
CA ASN A 185 3.77 -13.24 8.81
C ASN A 185 3.21 -14.14 7.71
N HIS A 186 3.32 -15.46 7.92
CA HIS A 186 2.59 -16.45 7.17
C HIS A 186 1.18 -16.57 7.77
N ILE A 187 0.14 -16.54 6.94
CA ILE A 187 -1.21 -16.91 7.38
C ILE A 187 -1.21 -18.43 7.50
N ILE A 188 -0.96 -18.91 8.71
CA ILE A 188 -0.96 -20.32 9.06
C ILE A 188 -2.25 -20.60 9.81
N TYR A 189 -3.06 -21.52 9.32
CA TYR A 189 -4.19 -22.05 10.07
C TYR A 189 -3.73 -23.34 10.76
N ASN A 190 -3.96 -23.42 12.06
CA ASN A 190 -3.67 -24.61 12.84
C ASN A 190 -4.90 -25.51 12.79
N ILE A 191 -4.75 -26.73 12.26
CA ILE A 191 -5.77 -27.76 12.26
C ILE A 191 -5.42 -28.74 13.38
N LEU A 192 -6.37 -29.01 14.27
CA LEU A 192 -6.24 -30.04 15.30
C LEU A 192 -6.76 -31.37 14.75
N ILE A 193 -5.91 -32.38 14.66
CA ILE A 193 -6.31 -33.76 14.32
C ILE A 193 -5.83 -34.65 15.46
N CYS A 194 -6.75 -35.34 16.13
CA CYS A 194 -6.44 -36.33 17.17
C CYS A 194 -5.46 -35.79 18.24
N SER A 195 -5.74 -34.57 18.75
CA SER A 195 -4.92 -33.87 19.76
C SER A 195 -3.53 -33.40 19.33
N LEU A 196 -3.19 -33.47 18.04
CA LEU A 196 -1.97 -32.91 17.46
C LEU A 196 -2.30 -31.69 16.59
N THR A 197 -1.56 -30.59 16.75
CA THR A 197 -1.74 -29.34 15.99
C THR A 197 -0.83 -29.32 14.77
N TYR A 198 -1.42 -29.21 13.57
CA TYR A 198 -0.69 -29.08 12.30
C TYR A 198 -0.95 -27.75 11.64
N SER A 199 0.11 -27.13 11.12
CA SER A 199 0.05 -25.88 10.37
C SER A 199 -0.17 -26.17 8.88
N LEU A 200 -1.39 -25.93 8.38
CA LEU A 200 -1.67 -26.03 6.94
C LEU A 200 -1.66 -24.64 6.30
N LEU A 201 -0.73 -24.41 5.38
CA LEU A 201 -0.68 -23.20 4.58
C LEU A 201 -1.73 -23.29 3.47
N LEU A 202 -2.83 -22.54 3.57
CA LEU A 202 -3.91 -22.51 2.55
C LEU A 202 -3.61 -21.60 1.37
N SER A 203 -2.86 -20.52 1.59
CA SER A 203 -2.36 -19.69 0.50
C SER A 203 -1.14 -18.90 0.94
N ARG A 204 -0.25 -18.65 -0.02
CA ARG A 204 0.85 -17.70 0.14
C ARG A 204 0.78 -16.69 -1.00
N ILE A 205 0.31 -15.50 -0.68
CA ILE A 205 0.31 -14.39 -1.63
C ILE A 205 1.53 -13.53 -1.29
N PRO A 206 2.59 -13.52 -2.12
CA PRO A 206 3.67 -12.58 -1.91
C PRO A 206 3.12 -11.16 -2.02
N HIS A 207 3.41 -10.32 -1.03
CA HIS A 207 3.04 -8.91 -1.08
C HIS A 207 3.81 -8.25 -2.23
N SER A 208 3.07 -7.80 -3.23
CA SER A 208 3.61 -7.13 -4.42
C SER A 208 2.78 -5.89 -4.71
N PHE A 209 3.46 -4.76 -4.86
CA PHE A 209 2.83 -3.51 -5.25
C PHE A 209 2.75 -3.43 -6.78
N HIS A 210 1.53 -3.51 -7.33
CA HIS A 210 1.29 -3.50 -8.78
C HIS A 210 0.71 -2.15 -9.25
N PRO A 211 1.53 -1.10 -9.44
CA PRO A 211 1.04 0.23 -9.82
C PRO A 211 0.36 0.25 -11.20
N THR A 212 0.63 -0.74 -12.05
CA THR A 212 0.11 -0.84 -13.43
C THR A 212 -1.18 -1.65 -13.57
N GLN A 213 -1.59 -2.37 -12.52
CA GLN A 213 -2.80 -3.23 -12.55
C GLN A 213 -3.91 -2.68 -11.64
N GLN A 214 -3.76 -1.47 -11.12
CA GLN A 214 -4.73 -0.88 -10.20
C GLN A 214 -5.94 -0.33 -10.93
N THR A 215 -7.12 -0.64 -10.41
CA THR A 215 -8.41 -0.09 -10.90
C THR A 215 -8.85 1.13 -10.12
N LEU A 216 -8.25 1.40 -8.94
CA LEU A 216 -8.68 2.44 -8.00
C LEU A 216 -7.86 3.74 -8.06
N MET A 217 -6.73 3.74 -8.76
CA MET A 217 -5.81 4.89 -8.82
C MET A 217 -6.12 5.86 -9.99
N LEU A 218 -7.18 5.59 -10.76
CA LEU A 218 -7.54 6.40 -11.92
C LEU A 218 -7.80 7.86 -11.51
N MET A 219 -7.17 8.78 -12.24
CA MET A 219 -7.25 10.24 -12.03
C MET A 219 -6.82 10.73 -10.64
N TYR A 220 -6.16 9.88 -9.84
CA TYR A 220 -5.68 10.27 -8.52
C TYR A 220 -4.24 10.76 -8.57
N TRP A 221 -4.02 12.02 -8.19
CA TRP A 221 -2.70 12.61 -8.11
C TRP A 221 -2.02 12.27 -6.79
N LEU A 222 -1.00 11.40 -6.84
CA LEU A 222 -0.26 10.93 -5.67
C LEU A 222 0.93 11.83 -5.32
N PHE A 223 1.42 11.68 -4.09
CA PHE A 223 2.65 12.32 -3.62
C PHE A 223 3.89 11.93 -4.45
N ALA A 224 3.94 10.70 -4.94
CA ALA A 224 4.93 10.29 -5.94
C ALA A 224 4.95 11.22 -7.17
N SER A 225 3.78 11.62 -7.65
CA SER A 225 3.65 12.52 -8.80
C SER A 225 4.13 13.94 -8.46
N ASP A 226 3.85 14.44 -7.25
CA ASP A 226 4.41 15.71 -6.75
C ASP A 226 5.94 15.69 -6.77
N LEU A 227 6.53 14.64 -6.19
CA LEU A 227 7.98 14.47 -6.09
C LEU A 227 8.66 14.38 -7.47
N TRP A 228 8.06 13.69 -8.43
CA TRP A 228 8.59 13.65 -9.80
C TRP A 228 8.48 14.98 -10.51
N ALA A 229 7.32 15.63 -10.42
CA ALA A 229 7.09 16.90 -11.07
C ALA A 229 8.01 18.01 -10.54
N VAL A 230 8.34 18.03 -9.24
CA VAL A 230 9.32 19.00 -8.71
C VAL A 230 10.76 18.69 -9.12
N SER A 231 11.08 17.43 -9.40
CA SER A 231 12.46 17.06 -9.74
C SER A 231 12.86 17.37 -11.18
N THR A 232 11.90 17.63 -12.06
CA THR A 232 12.18 17.85 -13.48
C THR A 232 11.87 19.27 -13.92
N ASN A 233 12.87 19.95 -14.47
CA ASN A 233 12.77 21.35 -14.91
C ASN A 233 11.81 21.58 -16.08
N LEU A 234 11.38 20.51 -16.77
CA LEU A 234 10.40 20.60 -17.85
C LEU A 234 8.95 20.73 -17.32
N CYS A 235 8.74 20.42 -16.05
CA CYS A 235 7.43 20.48 -15.43
C CYS A 235 7.14 21.87 -14.90
N LEU A 236 5.86 22.24 -14.93
CA LEU A 236 5.38 23.52 -14.41
C LEU A 236 5.83 23.83 -12.97
N ILE A 237 6.04 22.79 -12.15
CA ILE A 237 6.46 22.91 -10.75
C ILE A 237 7.91 22.46 -10.51
N GLY A 238 8.72 22.35 -11.57
CA GLY A 238 10.13 21.97 -11.47
C GLY A 238 10.92 22.93 -10.56
N GLY A 239 11.67 22.38 -9.60
CA GLY A 239 12.44 23.16 -8.62
C GLY A 239 11.60 23.83 -7.52
N MET A 240 10.27 23.65 -7.51
CA MET A 240 9.39 24.22 -6.50
C MET A 240 9.20 23.27 -5.30
N SER A 241 8.67 23.80 -4.20
CA SER A 241 8.35 23.04 -3.00
C SER A 241 6.85 22.79 -2.88
N PRO A 242 6.39 21.57 -2.57
CA PRO A 242 4.99 21.32 -2.24
C PRO A 242 4.60 21.82 -0.84
N ILE A 243 5.53 22.39 -0.06
CA ILE A 243 5.25 22.91 1.28
C ILE A 243 4.67 24.32 1.17
N ARG A 244 3.48 24.52 1.72
CA ARG A 244 2.69 25.77 1.61
C ARG A 244 3.39 26.99 2.17
N SER A 245 4.16 26.82 3.25
CA SER A 245 4.92 27.89 3.91
C SER A 245 6.24 28.23 3.21
N SER A 246 6.58 27.53 2.11
CA SER A 246 7.75 27.85 1.29
C SER A 246 7.50 29.09 0.43
N SER A 247 8.54 29.91 0.26
CA SER A 247 8.49 31.06 -0.64
C SER A 247 8.29 30.67 -2.11
N ASN A 248 8.64 29.43 -2.48
CA ASN A 248 8.47 28.88 -3.82
C ASN A 248 7.45 27.72 -3.81
N PHE A 249 6.23 27.99 -3.36
CA PHE A 249 5.17 27.00 -3.26
C PHE A 249 4.62 26.58 -4.64
N ALA A 250 4.62 25.27 -4.91
CA ALA A 250 4.27 24.68 -6.19
C ALA A 250 2.82 24.92 -6.64
N PHE A 251 1.85 24.94 -5.71
CA PHE A 251 0.42 24.99 -6.03
C PHE A 251 -0.22 26.36 -5.82
N ASN A 252 0.56 27.44 -5.91
CA ASN A 252 0.02 28.79 -5.72
C ASN A 252 -0.89 29.19 -6.89
N ASN A 253 -0.41 29.01 -8.12
CA ASN A 253 -1.13 29.36 -9.36
C ASN A 253 -1.37 28.15 -10.28
N ILE A 254 -0.87 26.98 -9.90
CA ILE A 254 -0.84 25.79 -10.74
C ILE A 254 -1.59 24.69 -10.00
N SER A 255 -2.53 24.04 -10.68
CA SER A 255 -3.23 22.89 -10.12
C SER A 255 -2.60 21.57 -10.61
N SER A 256 -2.83 20.48 -9.88
CA SER A 256 -2.44 19.14 -10.33
C SER A 256 -3.06 18.78 -11.69
N LYS A 257 -4.23 19.35 -12.02
CA LYS A 257 -4.86 19.21 -13.33
C LYS A 257 -4.04 19.87 -14.43
N ASP A 258 -3.48 21.06 -14.19
CA ASP A 258 -2.69 21.78 -15.19
C ASP A 258 -1.40 21.01 -15.51
N ILE A 259 -0.79 20.39 -14.50
CA ILE A 259 0.38 19.52 -14.68
C ILE A 259 0.02 18.26 -15.50
N LEU A 260 -1.16 17.68 -15.26
CA LEU A 260 -1.67 16.55 -16.06
C LEU A 260 -1.93 16.94 -17.52
N ILE A 261 -2.48 18.13 -17.77
CA ILE A 261 -2.71 18.64 -19.13
C ILE A 261 -1.39 18.98 -19.82
N GLN A 262 -0.41 19.54 -19.09
CA GLN A 262 0.92 19.81 -19.66
C GLN A 262 1.54 18.53 -20.24
N LYS A 263 1.40 17.40 -19.54
CA LYS A 263 1.84 16.10 -20.04
C LYS A 263 1.17 15.72 -21.36
N SER A 264 -0.14 15.92 -21.52
CA SER A 264 -0.83 15.53 -22.77
C SER A 264 -0.29 16.29 -23.99
N ASN A 265 0.19 17.52 -23.78
CA ASN A 265 0.73 18.37 -24.84
C ASN A 265 2.17 18.02 -25.23
N ILE A 266 2.94 17.34 -24.36
CA ILE A 266 4.36 16.99 -24.60
C ILE A 266 4.51 15.73 -25.49
N GLY A 267 3.42 15.05 -25.82
CA GLY A 267 3.42 13.89 -26.73
C GLY A 267 4.06 12.63 -26.15
N LYS A 268 3.70 11.46 -26.68
CA LYS A 268 4.27 10.14 -26.33
C LYS A 268 5.67 9.96 -26.93
N SER A 269 6.59 10.89 -26.74
CA SER A 269 8.02 10.55 -26.86
C SER A 269 8.45 9.89 -25.54
N SER A 270 9.57 9.19 -25.52
CA SER A 270 10.19 8.58 -24.32
C SER A 270 10.44 9.56 -23.16
N ILE A 271 10.18 10.86 -23.38
CA ILE A 271 10.23 12.03 -22.50
C ILE A 271 8.85 12.33 -21.86
N GLY A 272 7.75 11.73 -22.32
CA GLY A 272 6.39 11.89 -21.79
C GLY A 272 6.13 11.31 -20.39
N TRP A 273 7.17 10.84 -19.70
CA TRP A 273 7.16 10.36 -18.32
C TRP A 273 7.51 11.42 -17.27
N ILE A 274 7.78 12.65 -17.73
CA ILE A 274 8.54 13.63 -16.95
C ILE A 274 7.70 14.33 -15.88
N CYS A 275 6.42 14.61 -16.14
CA CYS A 275 5.60 15.43 -15.22
C CYS A 275 4.44 14.70 -14.55
N SER A 276 4.12 13.47 -14.96
CA SER A 276 3.07 12.68 -14.31
C SER A 276 3.14 11.20 -14.71
N ILE A 277 2.94 10.31 -13.75
CA ILE A 277 2.75 8.88 -14.01
C ILE A 277 1.26 8.62 -14.22
N GLU A 278 0.90 8.46 -15.48
CA GLU A 278 -0.24 7.68 -15.92
C GLU A 278 0.31 6.83 -17.07
N LYS A 279 0.56 5.55 -16.80
CA LYS A 279 1.19 4.60 -17.73
C LYS A 279 0.16 3.54 -18.11
N SER A 280 -0.40 3.69 -19.32
CA SER A 280 -1.14 2.67 -20.05
C SER A 280 -2.44 2.17 -19.39
N THR A 281 -3.46 3.02 -19.32
CA THR A 281 -4.79 2.50 -19.68
C THR A 281 -4.78 2.25 -21.19
N ARG A 282 -5.05 1.00 -21.59
CA ARG A 282 -5.58 0.76 -22.93
C ARG A 282 -6.71 1.78 -23.13
N SER A 283 -6.69 2.43 -24.29
CA SER A 283 -7.72 3.31 -24.83
C SER A 283 -9.02 3.30 -24.02
N ILE A 284 -9.23 4.30 -23.18
CA ILE A 284 -10.59 4.64 -22.74
C ILE A 284 -11.22 5.27 -23.98
N GLN A 285 -11.80 4.43 -24.84
CA GLN A 285 -12.88 4.88 -25.68
C GLN A 285 -14.00 5.25 -24.70
N ILE A 286 -14.21 6.55 -24.52
CA ILE A 286 -15.51 7.05 -24.11
C ILE A 286 -16.43 6.68 -25.27
N ILE A 287 -17.08 5.52 -25.17
CA ILE A 287 -18.30 5.28 -25.94
C ILE A 287 -19.32 6.22 -25.27
N LEU A 288 -19.61 7.33 -25.95
CA LEU A 288 -20.84 8.08 -25.72
C LEU A 288 -22.03 7.19 -26.11
#